data_AF-A0A3B0N5H2-F1
#
_entry.id   AF-A0A3B0N5H2-F1
#
_cell.length_a   1.000
_cell.length_b   1.000
_cell.length_c   1.000
_cell.angle_alpha   90.00
_cell.angle_beta   90.00
_cell.angle_gamma   90.00
#
_symmetry.space_group_name_H-M   'P 1'
#
loop_
_entity.id
_entity.type
_entity.pdbx_description
1 polymer ?
#
loop_
_entity_poly.entity_id
_entity_poly.type
_entity_poly.pdbx_seq_one_letter_code
_entity_poly.pdbx_strand_id
1 'polypeptide(L)'
;MNKNAIGTDATMHEHIQKIQDRFYCIKDDKLRFVPTNLGKAIYYGFKEYNYQNIDLTKPILRANMERDMSDISIGIKDKDQVVLNYVNLLRSIFQLISSNSNKFDGYITCLSRIVPDDAPLPNNC
;
A
#
# COMPACT_ATOMS: atom_id res chain seq x y z
N MET A 1 9.55 -0.92 -7.68
CA MET A 1 8.99 -2.20 -7.20
C MET A 1 10.06 -3.29 -7.25
N ASN A 2 10.65 -3.59 -8.41
CA ASN A 2 11.80 -4.53 -8.56
C ASN A 2 12.94 -4.37 -7.54
N LYS A 3 13.45 -3.16 -7.32
CA LYS A 3 14.54 -2.92 -6.34
C LYS A 3 14.19 -3.36 -4.90
N ASN A 4 12.91 -3.37 -4.55
CA ASN A 4 12.44 -3.71 -3.21
C ASN A 4 11.85 -5.12 -3.13
N ALA A 5 11.99 -5.95 -4.16
CA ALA A 5 11.42 -7.30 -4.22
C ALA A 5 9.93 -7.34 -3.87
N ILE A 6 9.15 -6.38 -4.39
CA ILE A 6 7.69 -6.41 -4.38
C ILE A 6 7.19 -6.50 -5.80
N GLY A 7 6.25 -7.41 -6.00
CA GLY A 7 5.69 -7.73 -7.29
C GLY A 7 6.74 -8.50 -8.07
N THR A 8 6.70 -9.83 -7.98
CA THR A 8 7.30 -10.68 -9.01
C THR A 8 6.86 -10.17 -10.38
N ASP A 9 7.74 -10.18 -11.40
CA ASP A 9 7.62 -9.42 -12.66
C ASP A 9 6.20 -9.44 -13.31
N ALA A 10 5.42 -10.50 -13.08
CA ALA A 10 4.04 -10.64 -13.54
C ALA A 10 2.98 -9.80 -12.80
N THR A 11 3.20 -9.23 -11.61
CA THR A 11 2.13 -8.56 -10.82
C THR A 11 2.32 -7.05 -10.65
N MET A 12 3.49 -6.51 -11.00
CA MET A 12 3.77 -5.08 -10.90
C MET A 12 2.81 -4.24 -11.74
N HIS A 13 2.54 -4.67 -12.98
CA HIS A 13 1.68 -3.95 -13.90
C HIS A 13 0.26 -3.83 -13.35
N GLU A 14 -0.29 -4.89 -12.76
CA GLU A 14 -1.60 -4.86 -12.13
C GLU A 14 -1.64 -3.90 -10.93
N HIS A 15 -0.60 -3.90 -10.08
CA HIS A 15 -0.55 -3.01 -8.93
C HIS A 15 -0.48 -1.54 -9.37
N ILE A 16 0.29 -1.23 -10.42
CA ILE A 16 0.38 0.12 -11.01
C ILE A 16 -0.95 0.53 -11.65
N GLN A 17 -1.65 -0.39 -12.31
CA GLN A 17 -2.95 -0.12 -12.90
C GLN A 17 -4.00 0.14 -11.81
N LYS A 18 -4.06 -0.71 -10.76
CA LYS A 18 -5.03 -0.57 -9.66
C LYS A 18 -4.96 0.77 -8.94
N ILE A 19 -3.76 1.36 -8.76
CA ILE A 19 -3.63 2.68 -8.10
C ILE A 19 -4.12 3.83 -8.99
N GLN A 20 -4.10 3.66 -10.31
CA GLN A 20 -4.66 4.61 -11.28
C GLN A 20 -6.17 4.45 -11.37
N ASP A 21 -6.66 3.22 -11.51
CA ASP A 21 -8.11 2.90 -11.60
C ASP A 21 -8.87 3.36 -10.34
N ARG A 22 -8.19 3.39 -9.20
CA ARG A 22 -8.74 3.88 -7.91
C ARG A 22 -8.48 5.36 -7.67
N PHE A 23 -7.90 6.08 -8.63
CA PHE A 23 -7.62 7.51 -8.57
C PHE A 23 -6.72 7.92 -7.39
N TYR A 24 -5.77 7.07 -6.99
CA TYR A 24 -4.75 7.45 -5.98
C TYR A 24 -3.60 8.23 -6.61
N CYS A 25 -3.39 8.06 -7.92
CA CYS A 25 -2.48 8.86 -8.71
C CYS A 25 -2.99 9.01 -10.14
N ILE A 26 -2.62 10.10 -10.79
CA ILE A 26 -2.83 10.32 -12.21
C ILE A 26 -1.48 10.30 -12.91
N LYS A 27 -1.43 9.69 -14.09
CA LYS A 27 -0.25 9.71 -14.94
C LYS A 27 -0.31 10.94 -15.84
N ASP A 28 0.67 11.82 -15.75
CA ASP A 28 0.75 13.02 -16.57
C ASP A 28 1.30 12.73 -17.99
N ASP A 29 1.30 13.75 -18.85
CA ASP A 29 1.81 13.68 -20.23
C ASP A 29 3.30 13.30 -20.31
N LYS A 30 4.04 13.50 -19.22
CA LYS A 30 5.46 13.13 -19.08
C LYS A 30 5.63 11.72 -18.51
N LEU A 31 4.56 10.93 -18.45
CA LEU A 31 4.51 9.57 -17.91
C LEU A 31 4.88 9.49 -16.42
N ARG A 32 4.75 10.59 -15.67
CA ARG A 32 5.02 10.64 -14.23
C ARG A 32 3.74 10.38 -13.45
N PHE A 33 3.85 9.66 -12.34
CA PHE A 33 2.73 9.50 -11.41
C PHE A 33 2.66 10.69 -10.46
N VAL A 34 1.57 11.45 -10.55
CA VAL A 34 1.25 12.55 -9.66
C VAL A 34 0.20 12.07 -8.67
N PRO A 35 0.48 12.07 -7.34
CA PRO A 35 -0.48 11.60 -6.36
C PRO A 35 -1.65 12.60 -6.23
N THR A 36 -2.88 12.08 -6.21
CA THR A 36 -4.07 12.90 -5.94
C THR A 36 -4.13 13.28 -4.47
N ASN A 37 -4.99 14.23 -4.11
CA ASN A 37 -5.32 14.55 -2.73
C ASN A 37 -5.85 13.34 -1.96
N LEU A 38 -6.65 12.47 -2.60
CA LEU A 38 -7.07 11.19 -2.04
C LEU A 38 -5.87 10.24 -1.81
N GLY A 39 -4.99 10.10 -2.80
CA GLY A 39 -3.79 9.27 -2.67
C GLY A 39 -2.85 9.74 -1.55
N LYS A 40 -2.63 11.05 -1.45
CA LYS A 40 -1.89 11.69 -0.35
C LYS A 40 -2.55 11.38 1.00
N ALA A 41 -3.87 11.55 1.10
CA ALA A 41 -4.63 11.28 2.32
C ALA A 41 -4.46 9.83 2.81
N ILE A 42 -4.63 8.87 1.91
CA ILE A 42 -4.46 7.44 2.22
C ILE A 42 -3.02 7.14 2.66
N TYR A 43 -2.03 7.67 1.93
CA TYR A 43 -0.62 7.48 2.26
C TYR A 43 -0.29 8.00 3.67
N TYR A 44 -0.65 9.25 3.98
CA TYR A 44 -0.37 9.83 5.30
C TYR A 44 -1.18 9.16 6.40
N GLY A 45 -2.45 8.83 6.15
CA GLY A 45 -3.27 8.08 7.11
C GLY A 45 -2.64 6.74 7.50
N PHE A 46 -2.12 5.96 6.54
CA PHE A 46 -1.42 4.72 6.87
C PHE A 46 -0.05 4.92 7.49
N LYS A 47 0.63 6.04 7.21
CA LYS A 47 1.95 6.37 7.77
C LYS A 47 1.92 6.61 9.28
N GLU A 48 0.77 6.99 9.84
CA GLU A 48 0.58 7.15 11.28
C GLU A 48 0.62 5.84 12.07
N TYR A 49 0.39 4.72 11.38
CA TYR A 49 0.36 3.41 12.03
C TYR A 49 1.74 2.77 11.95
N ASN A 50 2.31 2.52 13.12
CA ASN A 50 3.54 1.76 13.28
C ASN A 50 3.28 0.61 14.26
N TYR A 51 3.41 -0.61 13.78
CA TYR A 51 3.32 -1.82 14.60
C TYR A 51 4.68 -2.50 14.62
N GLN A 52 5.35 -2.57 15.78
CA GLN A 52 6.65 -3.25 15.91
C GLN A 52 7.71 -2.78 14.87
N ASN A 53 7.79 -1.47 14.60
CA ASN A 53 8.65 -0.87 13.58
C ASN A 53 8.27 -1.20 12.12
N ILE A 54 7.08 -1.75 11.90
CA ILE A 54 6.51 -1.94 10.56
C ILE A 54 5.79 -0.66 10.15
N ASP A 55 6.36 0.03 9.17
CA ASP A 55 5.71 1.11 8.42
C ASP A 55 4.96 0.50 7.23
N LEU A 56 3.63 0.58 7.25
CA LEU A 56 2.75 0.00 6.22
C LEU A 56 2.89 0.68 4.86
N THR A 57 3.50 1.86 4.80
CA THR A 57 3.79 2.56 3.55
C THR A 57 5.10 2.11 2.91
N LYS A 58 5.89 1.32 3.63
CA LYS A 58 7.18 0.80 3.16
C LYS A 58 7.03 -0.61 2.61
N PRO A 59 7.92 -0.97 1.67
CA PRO A 59 7.81 -2.25 0.99
C PRO A 59 8.20 -3.47 1.84
N ILE A 60 8.73 -3.26 3.04
CA ILE A 60 9.46 -4.30 3.79
C ILE A 60 8.57 -5.51 4.10
N LEU A 61 7.37 -5.28 4.66
CA LEU A 61 6.45 -6.36 5.03
C LEU A 61 6.07 -7.22 3.81
N ARG A 62 5.75 -6.55 2.70
CA ARG A 62 5.34 -7.23 1.47
C ARG A 62 6.50 -8.00 0.83
N ALA A 63 7.70 -7.43 0.82
CA ALA A 63 8.90 -8.09 0.32
C ALA A 63 9.25 -9.36 1.12
N ASN A 64 9.11 -9.29 2.45
CA ASN A 64 9.29 -10.47 3.31
C ASN A 64 8.26 -11.55 3.02
N MET A 65 6.99 -11.17 2.80
CA MET A 65 5.93 -12.11 2.44
C MET A 65 6.20 -12.78 1.08
N GLU A 66 6.66 -12.04 0.07
CA GLU A 66 7.04 -12.62 -1.23
C GLU A 66 8.26 -13.54 -1.12
N ARG A 67 9.23 -13.20 -0.27
CA ARG A 67 10.37 -14.09 0.02
C ARG A 67 9.92 -15.38 0.68
N ASP A 68 9.05 -15.30 1.69
CA ASP A 68 8.55 -16.47 2.40
C ASP A 68 7.73 -17.38 1.48
N MET A 69 6.94 -16.79 0.56
CA MET A 69 6.27 -17.57 -0.49
C MET A 69 7.25 -18.27 -1.43
N SER A 70 8.37 -17.61 -1.74
CA SER A 70 9.43 -18.22 -2.54
C SER A 70 10.11 -19.38 -1.78
N ASP A 71 10.41 -19.19 -0.50
CA ASP A 71 10.98 -20.23 0.37
C ASP A 71 10.06 -21.45 0.49
N ILE A 72 8.74 -21.25 0.55
CA ILE A 72 7.75 -22.34 0.50
C ILE A 72 7.87 -23.13 -0.82
N SER A 73 7.99 -22.42 -1.95
CA SER A 73 8.03 -23.07 -3.28
C SER A 73 9.24 -23.99 -3.47
N ILE A 74 10.33 -23.76 -2.74
CA ILE A 74 11.55 -24.58 -2.76
C ILE A 74 11.69 -25.48 -1.52
N GLY A 75 10.64 -25.57 -0.69
CA GLY A 75 10.58 -26.48 0.46
C GLY A 75 11.41 -26.04 1.68
N ILE A 76 11.86 -24.79 1.75
CA ILE A 76 12.61 -24.26 2.91
C ILE A 76 11.67 -23.94 4.08
N LYS A 77 10.45 -23.46 3.80
CA LYS A 77 9.46 -23.10 4.82
C LYS A 77 8.18 -23.90 4.67
N ASP A 78 7.58 -24.21 5.81
CA ASP A 78 6.25 -24.81 5.87
C ASP A 78 5.15 -23.77 5.58
N LYS A 79 4.20 -24.15 4.72
CA LYS A 79 3.11 -23.27 4.30
C LYS A 79 2.21 -22.88 5.46
N ASP A 80 1.80 -23.84 6.29
CA ASP A 80 0.81 -23.62 7.33
C ASP A 80 1.39 -22.71 8.43
N GLN A 81 2.66 -22.90 8.76
CA GLN A 81 3.39 -22.02 9.68
C GLN A 81 3.48 -20.58 9.14
N VAL A 82 3.83 -20.39 7.87
CA VAL A 82 3.91 -19.06 7.25
C VAL A 82 2.55 -18.37 7.24
N VAL A 83 1.49 -19.09 6.87
CA VAL A 83 0.12 -18.55 6.89
C VAL A 83 -0.29 -18.13 8.30
N LEU A 84 -0.08 -18.99 9.30
CA LEU A 84 -0.41 -18.69 10.69
C LEU A 84 0.33 -17.43 11.19
N ASN A 85 1.62 -17.30 10.85
CA ASN A 85 2.43 -16.14 11.21
C ASN A 85 1.84 -14.84 10.65
N TYR A 86 1.54 -14.80 9.34
CA TYR A 86 1.03 -13.58 8.69
C TYR A 86 -0.42 -13.27 9.10
N VAL A 87 -1.27 -14.27 9.33
CA VAL A 87 -2.63 -14.05 9.84
C VAL A 87 -2.59 -13.40 11.22
N ASN A 88 -1.73 -13.88 12.11
CA ASN A 88 -1.59 -13.30 13.45
C ASN A 88 -1.03 -11.88 13.39
N LEU A 89 0.02 -11.65 12.58
CA LEU A 89 0.62 -10.33 12.39
C LEU A 89 -0.38 -9.32 11.83
N LEU A 90 -1.07 -9.66 10.73
CA LEU A 90 -2.05 -8.77 10.10
C LEU A 90 -3.26 -8.50 11.01
N ARG A 91 -3.66 -9.49 11.83
CA ARG A 91 -4.71 -9.30 12.83
C ARG A 91 -4.32 -8.25 13.87
N SER A 92 -3.09 -8.31 14.39
CA SER A 92 -2.61 -7.31 15.36
C SER A 92 -2.48 -5.92 14.74
N ILE A 93 -2.00 -5.83 13.50
CA ILE A 93 -1.97 -4.56 12.74
C ILE A 93 -3.38 -4.01 12.56
N PHE A 94 -4.34 -4.85 12.16
CA PHE A 94 -5.72 -4.44 11.97
C PHE A 94 -6.33 -3.91 13.27
N GLN A 95 -6.15 -4.62 14.39
CA GLN A 95 -6.62 -4.17 15.70
C GLN A 95 -6.04 -2.80 16.09
N LEU A 96 -4.74 -2.58 15.85
CA LEU A 96 -4.09 -1.28 16.08
C LEU A 96 -4.79 -0.17 15.27
N ILE A 97 -5.04 -0.40 13.98
CA ILE A 97 -5.69 0.56 13.09
C ILE A 97 -7.13 0.82 13.55
N SER A 98 -7.90 -0.22 13.82
CA SER A 98 -9.31 -0.12 14.23
C SER A 98 -9.48 0.63 15.55
N SER A 99 -8.57 0.44 16.51
CA SER A 99 -8.59 1.17 17.78
C SER A 99 -8.16 2.65 17.65
N ASN A 100 -7.57 3.04 16.53
CA ASN A 100 -7.02 4.38 16.30
C ASN A 100 -7.49 4.96 14.95
N SER A 101 -8.71 4.62 14.51
CA SER A 101 -9.22 4.99 13.18
C SER A 101 -9.35 6.51 12.99
N ASN A 102 -9.57 7.24 14.09
CA ASN A 102 -9.67 8.70 14.12
C ASN A 102 -8.45 9.41 13.49
N LYS A 103 -7.25 8.82 13.61
CA LYS A 103 -6.03 9.36 12.98
C LYS A 103 -6.15 9.34 11.46
N PHE A 104 -6.68 8.25 10.91
CA PHE A 104 -6.90 8.09 9.47
C PHE A 104 -8.00 9.04 8.98
N ASP A 105 -9.10 9.16 9.73
CA ASP A 105 -10.24 10.03 9.39
C ASP A 105 -9.84 11.50 9.27
N GLY A 106 -8.89 11.96 10.09
CA GLY A 106 -8.34 13.32 10.02
C GLY A 106 -7.71 13.62 8.65
N TYR A 107 -6.86 12.73 8.15
CA TYR A 107 -6.21 12.90 6.84
C TYR A 107 -7.20 12.79 5.69
N ILE A 108 -8.12 11.82 5.74
CA ILE A 108 -9.19 11.69 4.73
C ILE A 108 -10.02 12.96 4.67
N THR A 109 -10.48 13.47 5.81
CA THR A 109 -11.33 14.66 5.86
C THR A 109 -10.59 15.92 5.41
N CYS A 110 -9.34 16.09 5.85
CA CYS A 110 -8.56 17.30 5.59
C CYS A 110 -8.08 17.39 4.14
N LEU A 111 -7.55 16.29 3.58
CA LEU A 111 -6.88 16.33 2.28
C LEU A 111 -7.83 16.01 1.12
N SER A 112 -8.70 15.00 1.23
CA SER A 112 -9.52 14.56 0.08
C SER A 112 -10.53 15.61 -0.42
N ARG A 113 -10.81 16.63 0.40
CA ARG A 113 -11.77 17.71 0.09
C ARG A 113 -11.11 18.99 -0.41
N ILE A 114 -9.77 19.03 -0.49
CA ILE A 114 -9.04 20.22 -0.97
C ILE A 114 -9.18 20.32 -2.49
N VAL A 115 -9.56 21.51 -2.95
CA VAL A 115 -9.68 21.87 -4.36
C VAL A 115 -8.87 23.15 -4.60
N PRO A 116 -8.11 23.27 -5.70
CA PRO A 116 -7.88 22.25 -6.74
C PRO A 116 -6.92 21.14 -6.28
N ASP A 117 -7.00 19.97 -6.93
CA ASP A 117 -6.00 18.91 -6.78
C ASP A 117 -4.76 19.26 -7.60
N ASP A 118 -3.58 18.90 -7.09
CA ASP A 118 -2.31 19.07 -7.82
C ASP A 118 -2.23 18.07 -8.99
N ALA A 119 -2.92 16.93 -8.88
CA ALA A 119 -3.03 15.96 -9.96
C ALA A 119 -3.95 16.51 -11.07
N PRO A 120 -3.55 16.39 -12.35
CA PRO A 120 -4.39 16.82 -13.46
C PRO A 120 -5.70 16.03 -13.49
N LEU A 121 -6.75 16.62 -14.07
CA LEU A 121 -8.00 15.91 -14.30
C LEU A 121 -7.74 14.65 -15.13
N PRO A 122 -8.46 13.54 -14.88
CA PRO A 122 -8.36 12.36 -15.72
C PRO A 122 -8.62 12.75 -17.18
N ASN A 123 -7.86 12.19 -18.12
CA ASN A 123 -7.96 12.47 -19.56
C ASN A 123 -9.33 12.16 -20.21
N ASN A 124 -10.34 11.78 -19.42
CA ASN A 124 -11.69 11.38 -19.85
C ASN A 124 -12.81 12.24 -19.23
N CYS A 125 -12.58 13.53 -18.98
CA CYS A 125 -13.64 14.50 -18.67
C CYS A 125 -13.86 15.47 -19.83
#